data_AF-A0A843KH25-F1
#
_entry.id   AF-A0A843KH25-F1
#
_cell.length_a   1.000
_cell.length_b   1.000
_cell.length_c   1.000
_cell.angle_alpha   90.00
_cell.angle_beta   90.00
_cell.angle_gamma   90.00
#
_symmetry.space_group_name_H-M   'P 1'
#
loop_
_entity.id
_entity.type
_entity.pdbx_description
1 polymer ?
#
loop_
_entity_poly.entity_id
_entity_poly.type
_entity_poly.pdbx_seq_one_letter_code
_entity_poly.pdbx_strand_id
1 'polypeptide(L)'
;MLADIVQTGISAVEGMTFSSHTTCPACGGSLAGYDTKKKQFVHLISGNVQRTVFVSVKRFYCTKCHTICYADNPFYPDTRIGSVVIDLCIALSMTMPANRVASHLAAMGIFVNRMSCRLYIRNSSSNFVRNNARYIEANDIFGIHLPHSILSLSVLALNLSEGKHIREEDVLAACGFPSGQRTDMKHVISPEPWKIPLTRNSDEG
;
A
#
# COMPACT_ATOMS: atom_id res chain seq x y z
N MET A 1 7.49 -19.75 -7.44
CA MET A 1 8.64 -18.87 -7.74
C MET A 1 8.25 -17.40 -7.77
N LEU A 2 7.43 -16.92 -8.71
CA LEU A 2 7.06 -15.49 -8.72
C LEU A 2 6.18 -15.08 -7.53
N ALA A 3 5.17 -15.88 -7.20
CA ALA A 3 4.33 -15.63 -6.01
C ALA A 3 5.17 -15.53 -4.73
N ASP A 4 6.22 -16.35 -4.61
CA ASP A 4 7.11 -16.35 -3.45
C ASP A 4 7.93 -15.05 -3.38
N ILE A 5 8.44 -14.54 -4.51
CA ILE A 5 9.13 -13.25 -4.58
C ILE A 5 8.21 -12.13 -4.09
N VAL A 6 7.00 -12.07 -4.65
CA VAL A 6 6.00 -11.06 -4.30
C VAL A 6 5.61 -11.15 -2.83
N GLN A 7 5.32 -12.35 -2.32
CA GLN A 7 4.96 -12.55 -0.91
C GLN A 7 6.13 -12.23 0.03
N THR A 8 7.37 -12.52 -0.36
CA THR A 8 8.57 -12.19 0.42
C THR A 8 8.73 -10.68 0.57
N GLY A 9 8.62 -9.93 -0.53
CA GLY A 9 8.67 -8.47 -0.49
C GLY A 9 7.56 -7.88 0.38
N ILE A 10 6.32 -8.34 0.20
CA ILE A 10 5.18 -7.81 0.96
C ILE A 10 5.25 -8.18 2.46
N SER A 11 5.72 -9.38 2.79
CA SER A 11 5.83 -9.82 4.18
C SER A 11 6.92 -9.07 4.94
N ALA A 12 7.92 -8.55 4.24
CA ALA A 12 9.03 -7.80 4.84
C ALA A 12 8.58 -6.49 5.52
N VAL A 13 7.40 -5.95 5.15
CA VAL A 13 6.84 -4.75 5.79
C VAL A 13 5.98 -5.01 7.01
N GLU A 14 5.79 -6.26 7.41
CA GLU A 14 4.92 -6.56 8.54
C GLU A 14 5.45 -5.96 9.85
N GLY A 15 4.56 -5.31 10.60
CA GLY A 15 4.87 -4.74 11.91
C GLY A 15 5.68 -3.43 11.86
N MET A 16 6.04 -2.95 10.67
CA MET A 16 6.74 -1.68 10.54
C MET A 16 5.93 -0.49 11.04
N THR A 17 6.63 0.49 11.60
CA THR A 17 6.06 1.77 12.02
C THR A 17 6.67 2.90 11.21
N PHE A 18 5.82 3.61 10.48
CA PHE A 18 6.16 4.82 9.75
C PHE A 18 5.96 6.04 10.66
N SER A 19 7.04 6.75 10.93
CA SER A 19 7.10 7.79 11.96
C SER A 19 7.81 9.08 11.53
N SER A 20 8.42 9.11 10.34
CA SER A 20 9.02 10.33 9.79
C SER A 20 7.97 11.25 9.18
N HIS A 21 7.93 12.47 9.69
CA HIS A 21 7.42 13.65 9.00
C HIS A 21 7.87 14.92 9.69
N THR A 22 8.35 15.91 8.94
CA THR A 22 9.00 17.09 9.53
C THR A 22 8.11 18.33 9.53
N THR A 23 7.26 18.52 8.53
CA THR A 23 6.45 19.74 8.38
C THR A 23 5.02 19.44 7.93
N CYS A 24 4.08 20.31 8.30
CA CYS A 24 2.69 20.16 7.90
C CYS A 24 2.53 20.30 6.37
N PRO A 25 1.93 19.32 5.67
CA PRO A 25 1.69 19.44 4.23
C PRO A 25 0.76 20.59 3.83
N ALA A 26 -0.12 21.03 4.73
CA ALA A 26 -1.12 22.04 4.41
C ALA A 26 -0.61 23.47 4.57
N CYS A 27 0.30 23.73 5.52
CA CYS A 27 0.70 25.10 5.88
C CYS A 27 2.19 25.27 6.20
N GLY A 28 3.00 24.21 6.12
CA GLY A 28 4.42 24.21 6.48
C GLY A 28 4.71 24.33 7.98
N GLY A 29 3.69 24.36 8.85
CA GLY A 29 3.84 24.50 10.29
C GLY A 29 4.48 23.29 10.98
N SER A 30 4.91 23.49 12.23
CA SER A 30 5.49 22.45 13.08
C SER A 30 4.46 21.38 13.46
N LEU A 31 4.96 20.15 13.62
CA LEU A 31 4.16 18.97 13.92
C LEU A 31 4.40 18.50 15.35
N ALA A 32 3.31 18.31 16.10
CA ALA A 32 3.31 17.61 17.38
C ALA A 32 2.85 16.16 17.16
N GLY A 33 3.40 15.21 17.92
CA GLY A 33 2.92 13.83 17.90
C GLY A 33 1.46 13.76 18.35
N TYR A 34 0.63 12.99 17.65
CA TYR A 34 -0.77 12.78 18.00
C TYR A 34 -0.98 11.35 18.50
N ASP A 35 -1.12 10.39 17.60
CA ASP A 35 -1.23 8.97 17.92
C ASP A 35 -0.67 8.11 16.78
N THR A 36 -0.89 6.79 16.82
CA THR A 36 -0.47 5.87 15.77
C THR A 36 -1.66 5.06 15.27
N LYS A 37 -1.89 5.06 13.96
CA LYS A 37 -2.97 4.30 13.32
C LYS A 37 -2.43 3.02 12.72
N LYS A 38 -2.96 1.86 13.13
CA LYS A 38 -2.71 0.57 12.49
C LYS A 38 -3.47 0.52 11.16
N LYS A 39 -2.75 0.35 10.04
CA LYS A 39 -3.28 0.25 8.69
C LYS A 39 -3.01 -1.13 8.11
N GLN A 40 -4.01 -1.69 7.44
CA GLN A 40 -3.85 -2.91 6.68
C GLN A 40 -3.01 -2.65 5.43
N PHE A 41 -1.92 -3.37 5.26
CA PHE A 41 -1.10 -3.26 4.07
C PHE A 41 -1.56 -4.25 2.98
N VAL A 42 -1.79 -5.51 3.34
CA VAL A 42 -2.32 -6.55 2.43
C VAL A 42 -3.03 -7.65 3.20
N HIS A 43 -3.90 -8.41 2.52
CA HIS A 43 -4.36 -9.71 2.97
C HIS A 43 -3.67 -10.81 2.15
N LEU A 44 -2.99 -11.73 2.82
CA LEU A 44 -2.34 -12.89 2.22
C LEU A 44 -3.17 -14.16 2.44
N ILE A 45 -3.15 -15.05 1.45
CA ILE A 45 -3.76 -16.38 1.47
C ILE A 45 -2.63 -17.40 1.24
N SER A 46 -2.42 -18.30 2.20
CA SER A 46 -1.48 -19.41 2.08
C SER A 46 -2.24 -20.70 2.41
N GLY A 47 -2.59 -21.48 1.38
CA GLY A 47 -3.48 -22.64 1.52
C GLY A 47 -4.83 -22.23 2.11
N ASN A 48 -5.20 -22.81 3.25
CA ASN A 48 -6.44 -22.49 3.97
C ASN A 48 -6.28 -21.39 5.03
N VAL A 49 -5.08 -20.81 5.19
CA VAL A 49 -4.81 -19.79 6.20
C VAL A 49 -4.85 -18.41 5.56
N GLN A 50 -5.61 -17.50 6.17
CA GLN A 50 -5.62 -16.08 5.82
C GLN A 50 -4.83 -15.29 6.87
N ARG A 51 -3.90 -14.46 6.41
CA ARG A 51 -3.09 -13.58 7.25
C ARG A 51 -3.21 -12.15 6.75
N THR A 52 -3.24 -11.19 7.67
CA THR A 52 -3.24 -9.77 7.31
C THR A 52 -1.93 -9.14 7.73
N VAL A 53 -1.22 -8.57 6.76
CA VAL A 53 -0.02 -7.77 7.03
C VAL A 53 -0.46 -6.38 7.43
N PHE A 54 -0.06 -5.95 8.62
CA PHE A 54 -0.35 -4.62 9.14
C PHE A 54 0.92 -3.80 9.27
N VAL A 55 0.76 -2.50 9.07
CA VAL A 55 1.77 -1.48 9.35
C VAL A 55 1.16 -0.42 10.26
N SER A 56 2.01 0.28 11.00
CA SER A 56 1.62 1.37 11.88
C SER A 56 2.05 2.69 11.25
N VAL A 57 1.16 3.69 11.21
CA VAL A 57 1.49 5.01 10.67
C VAL A 57 1.20 6.05 11.74
N LYS A 58 2.25 6.77 12.15
CA LYS A 58 2.13 7.88 13.11
C LYS A 58 1.30 9.00 12.50
N ARG A 59 0.42 9.58 13.30
CA ARG A 59 -0.31 10.80 12.99
C ARG A 59 0.30 11.95 13.78
N PHE A 60 0.27 13.11 13.14
CA PHE A 60 0.76 14.35 13.68
C PHE A 60 -0.35 15.38 13.68
N TYR A 61 -0.30 16.26 14.66
CA TYR A 61 -1.15 17.42 14.76
C TYR A 61 -0.32 18.68 14.44
N CYS A 62 -0.78 19.47 13.48
CA CYS A 62 -0.14 20.75 13.17
C CYS A 62 -0.50 21.80 14.22
N THR A 63 0.49 22.41 14.86
CA THR A 63 0.28 23.43 15.89
C THR A 63 -0.22 24.76 15.32
N LYS A 64 -0.09 24.98 14.00
CA LYS A 64 -0.46 26.23 13.32
C LYS A 64 -1.85 26.21 12.69
N CYS A 65 -2.18 25.16 11.92
CA CYS A 65 -3.47 25.06 11.23
C CYS A 65 -4.38 23.98 11.82
N HIS A 66 -3.96 23.32 12.90
CA HIS A 66 -4.73 22.32 13.64
C HIS A 66 -5.18 21.10 12.80
N THR A 67 -4.61 20.93 11.61
CA THR A 67 -4.87 19.80 10.73
C THR A 67 -4.07 18.58 11.20
N ILE A 68 -4.70 17.41 11.14
CA ILE A 68 -4.03 16.13 11.38
C ILE A 68 -3.41 15.66 10.05
N CYS A 69 -2.15 15.26 10.06
CA CYS A 69 -1.49 14.64 8.92
C CYS A 69 -0.85 13.30 9.33
N TYR A 70 -0.63 12.42 8.36
CA TYR A 70 0.07 11.16 8.57
C TYR A 70 1.57 11.33 8.34
N ALA A 71 2.37 10.46 8.96
CA ALA A 71 3.75 10.22 8.56
C ALA A 71 3.84 9.82 7.09
N ASP A 72 5.02 9.96 6.48
CA ASP A 72 5.26 9.44 5.14
C ASP A 72 5.01 7.93 5.14
N ASN A 73 4.13 7.45 4.26
CA ASN A 73 3.63 6.08 4.29
C ASN A 73 3.38 5.55 2.87
N PRO A 74 3.58 4.25 2.60
CA PRO A 74 3.45 3.63 1.29
C PRO A 74 1.98 3.30 0.96
N PHE A 75 1.12 4.31 1.01
CA PHE A 75 -0.30 4.21 0.64
C PHE A 75 -0.65 5.34 -0.31
N TYR A 76 -1.39 5.00 -1.37
CA TYR A 76 -2.03 6.03 -2.16
C TYR A 76 -3.12 6.74 -1.32
N PRO A 77 -3.38 8.03 -1.56
CA PRO A 77 -4.46 8.75 -0.90
C PRO A 77 -5.81 8.04 -1.04
N ASP A 78 -6.60 8.06 0.03
CA ASP A 78 -7.94 7.45 0.09
C ASP A 78 -8.00 5.95 -0.23
N THR A 79 -6.87 5.25 -0.09
CA THR A 79 -6.79 3.81 -0.28
C THR A 79 -6.65 3.04 1.04
N ARG A 80 -7.16 1.80 1.02
CA ARG A 80 -7.26 0.93 2.21
C ARG A 80 -6.14 -0.10 2.31
N ILE A 81 -5.33 -0.24 1.26
CA ILE A 81 -4.26 -1.23 1.13
C ILE A 81 -2.99 -0.54 0.64
N GLY A 82 -1.84 -1.19 0.81
CA GLY A 82 -0.54 -0.66 0.41
C GLY A 82 -0.46 -0.33 -1.08
N SER A 83 0.34 0.68 -1.41
CA SER A 83 0.54 1.14 -2.78
C SER A 83 1.00 0.01 -3.71
N VAL A 84 1.89 -0.85 -3.23
CA VAL A 84 2.45 -1.98 -4.00
C VAL A 84 1.36 -2.94 -4.50
N VAL A 85 0.32 -3.18 -3.69
CA VAL A 85 -0.80 -4.04 -4.09
C VAL A 85 -1.65 -3.37 -5.16
N ILE A 86 -1.80 -2.04 -5.08
CA ILE A 86 -2.50 -1.25 -6.09
C ILE A 86 -1.72 -1.22 -7.39
N ASP A 87 -0.40 -1.03 -7.33
CA ASP A 87 0.48 -1.08 -8.49
C ASP A 87 0.38 -2.43 -9.19
N LEU A 88 0.33 -3.53 -8.43
CA LEU A 88 0.11 -4.88 -8.96
C LEU A 88 -1.24 -5.00 -9.68
N CYS A 89 -2.31 -4.46 -9.08
CA CYS A 89 -3.63 -4.44 -9.74
C CYS A 89 -3.57 -3.74 -11.10
N ILE A 90 -2.86 -2.60 -11.16
CA ILE A 90 -2.75 -1.78 -12.36
C ILE A 90 -1.90 -2.48 -13.41
N ALA A 91 -0.70 -2.94 -13.05
CA ALA A 91 0.22 -3.62 -13.97
C ALA A 91 -0.43 -4.85 -14.61
N LEU A 92 -1.08 -5.71 -13.80
CA LEU A 92 -1.80 -6.87 -14.33
C LEU A 92 -2.98 -6.47 -15.22
N SER A 93 -3.67 -5.37 -14.90
CA SER A 93 -4.81 -4.90 -15.70
C SER A 93 -4.46 -4.50 -17.14
N MET A 94 -3.17 -4.28 -17.42
CA MET A 94 -2.69 -3.95 -18.75
C MET A 94 -2.75 -5.13 -19.71
N THR A 95 -2.61 -6.37 -19.20
CA THR A 95 -2.65 -7.59 -20.00
C THR A 95 -3.90 -8.43 -19.77
N MET A 96 -4.70 -8.13 -18.75
CA MET A 96 -5.94 -8.89 -18.48
C MET A 96 -7.07 -8.03 -17.91
N PRO A 97 -8.34 -8.41 -18.13
CA PRO A 97 -9.48 -7.70 -17.54
C PRO A 97 -9.46 -7.71 -16.01
N ALA A 98 -9.99 -6.67 -15.36
CA ALA A 98 -9.99 -6.50 -13.90
C ALA A 98 -10.54 -7.71 -13.10
N ASN A 99 -11.49 -8.46 -13.65
CA ASN A 99 -12.02 -9.68 -13.02
C ASN A 99 -10.97 -10.81 -12.98
N ARG A 100 -10.12 -10.90 -14.01
CA ARG A 100 -9.00 -11.84 -14.07
C ARG A 100 -7.87 -11.40 -13.15
N VAL A 101 -7.62 -10.09 -13.02
CA VAL A 101 -6.60 -9.55 -12.10
C VAL A 101 -6.83 -10.03 -10.67
N ALA A 102 -8.02 -9.84 -10.11
CA ALA A 102 -8.31 -10.27 -8.73
C ALA A 102 -8.13 -11.79 -8.53
N SER A 103 -8.49 -12.59 -9.54
CA SER A 103 -8.31 -14.04 -9.51
C SER A 103 -6.82 -14.44 -9.61
N HIS A 104 -6.04 -13.71 -10.40
CA HIS A 104 -4.60 -13.91 -10.55
C HIS A 104 -3.84 -13.50 -9.29
N LEU A 105 -4.21 -12.39 -8.65
CA LEU A 105 -3.70 -12.00 -7.33
C LEU A 105 -3.98 -13.09 -6.29
N ALA A 106 -5.21 -13.63 -6.26
CA ALA A 106 -5.56 -14.71 -5.34
C ALA A 106 -4.72 -15.98 -5.59
N ALA A 107 -4.43 -16.31 -6.84
CA ALA A 107 -3.52 -17.42 -7.19
C ALA A 107 -2.07 -17.17 -6.73
N MET A 108 -1.65 -15.90 -6.63
CA MET A 108 -0.37 -15.51 -6.00
C MET A 108 -0.46 -15.39 -4.47
N GLY A 109 -1.59 -15.77 -3.86
CA GLY A 109 -1.80 -15.68 -2.43
C GLY A 109 -2.07 -14.27 -1.92
N ILE A 110 -2.55 -13.37 -2.77
CA ILE A 110 -2.90 -11.98 -2.41
C ILE A 110 -4.40 -11.78 -2.58
N PHE A 111 -5.08 -11.47 -1.48
CA PHE A 111 -6.52 -11.22 -1.52
C PHE A 111 -6.85 -9.74 -1.75
N VAL A 112 -7.51 -9.48 -2.88
CA VAL A 112 -8.15 -8.20 -3.16
C VAL A 112 -9.57 -8.47 -3.66
N ASN A 113 -10.57 -7.84 -3.04
CA ASN A 113 -11.95 -7.96 -3.48
C ASN A 113 -12.09 -7.45 -4.94
N ARG A 114 -12.84 -8.18 -5.77
CA ARG A 114 -13.06 -7.84 -7.19
C ARG A 114 -13.52 -6.40 -7.41
N MET A 115 -14.42 -5.89 -6.57
CA MET A 115 -14.93 -4.52 -6.64
C MET A 115 -13.84 -3.50 -6.29
N SER A 116 -13.06 -3.75 -5.24
CA SER A 116 -11.92 -2.91 -4.87
C SER A 116 -10.86 -2.90 -5.97
N CYS A 117 -10.53 -4.06 -6.53
CA CYS A 117 -9.62 -4.19 -7.66
C CYS A 117 -10.09 -3.35 -8.86
N ARG A 118 -11.37 -3.46 -9.25
CA ARG A 118 -11.96 -2.62 -10.31
C ARG A 118 -11.89 -1.13 -9.98
N LEU A 119 -12.14 -0.75 -8.73
CA LEU A 119 -12.07 0.64 -8.30
C LEU A 119 -10.64 1.19 -8.41
N TYR A 120 -9.64 0.45 -7.94
CA TYR A 120 -8.23 0.85 -8.03
C TYR A 120 -7.77 0.98 -9.48
N ILE A 121 -8.11 0.01 -10.34
CA ILE A 121 -7.78 0.05 -11.77
C ILE A 121 -8.47 1.22 -12.47
N ARG A 122 -9.72 1.55 -12.11
CA ARG A 122 -10.43 2.68 -12.72
C ARG A 122 -9.85 4.03 -12.28
N ASN A 123 -9.54 4.16 -10.99
CA ASN A 123 -9.06 5.41 -10.39
C ASN A 123 -7.56 5.67 -10.61
N SER A 124 -6.83 4.68 -11.13
CA SER A 124 -5.42 4.83 -11.55
C SER A 124 -5.23 5.78 -12.73
N SER A 125 -6.32 6.29 -13.33
CA SER A 125 -6.30 7.35 -14.35
C SER A 125 -5.82 8.72 -13.81
N SER A 126 -5.70 8.89 -12.49
CA SER A 126 -5.04 10.06 -11.91
C SER A 126 -3.54 10.01 -12.21
N ASN A 127 -2.98 11.10 -12.74
CA ASN A 127 -1.56 11.22 -13.14
C ASN A 127 -0.59 10.77 -12.02
N PHE A 128 -0.98 10.95 -10.76
CA PHE A 128 -0.21 10.53 -9.58
C PHE A 128 0.06 9.03 -9.54
N VAL A 129 -0.96 8.21 -9.77
CA VAL A 129 -0.85 6.75 -9.70
C VAL A 129 -0.14 6.19 -10.93
N ARG A 130 -0.34 6.75 -12.14
CA ARG A 130 0.41 6.32 -13.33
C ARG A 130 1.90 6.67 -13.27
N ASN A 131 2.24 7.84 -12.77
CA ASN A 131 3.64 8.28 -12.70
C ASN A 131 4.45 7.47 -11.69
N ASN A 132 3.81 6.98 -10.63
CA ASN A 132 4.42 6.14 -9.60
C ASN A 132 4.33 4.64 -9.89
N ALA A 133 3.29 4.17 -10.56
CA ALA A 133 3.18 2.80 -11.06
C ALA A 133 4.05 2.58 -12.31
N ARG A 134 5.33 2.97 -12.24
CA ARG A 134 6.34 2.56 -13.21
C ARG A 134 6.45 1.05 -13.10
N TYR A 135 5.91 0.34 -14.08
CA TYR A 135 6.12 -1.08 -14.23
C TYR A 135 7.35 -1.28 -15.12
N ILE A 136 8.13 -2.31 -14.82
CA ILE A 136 9.07 -2.85 -15.80
C ILE A 136 8.23 -3.80 -16.66
N GLU A 137 8.40 -3.73 -17.98
CA GLU A 137 7.96 -4.81 -18.86
C GLU A 137 8.75 -6.08 -18.50
N ALA A 138 8.29 -6.84 -17.50
CA ALA A 138 8.77 -8.20 -17.26
C ALA A 138 8.26 -9.19 -18.34
N ASN A 139 8.09 -8.68 -19.56
CA ASN A 139 7.61 -9.38 -20.75
C ASN A 139 8.50 -10.57 -21.09
N ASP A 140 9.82 -10.47 -20.83
CA ASP A 140 10.75 -11.49 -21.29
C ASP A 140 10.95 -12.70 -20.36
N ILE A 141 10.46 -12.67 -19.10
CA ILE A 141 10.74 -13.76 -18.13
C ILE A 141 9.48 -14.48 -17.64
N PHE A 142 8.36 -13.78 -17.44
CA PHE A 142 7.15 -14.38 -16.83
C PHE A 142 5.84 -14.13 -17.60
N GLY A 143 5.87 -13.39 -18.71
CA GLY A 143 4.66 -13.06 -19.49
C GLY A 143 3.64 -12.21 -18.74
N ILE A 144 4.05 -11.51 -17.67
CA ILE A 144 3.20 -10.61 -16.88
C ILE A 144 3.94 -9.31 -16.55
N HIS A 145 3.20 -8.20 -16.44
CA HIS A 145 3.78 -6.94 -15.98
C HIS A 145 3.92 -6.94 -14.47
N LEU A 146 5.13 -6.65 -14.01
CA LEU A 146 5.44 -6.55 -12.60
C LEU A 146 5.85 -5.11 -12.25
N PRO A 147 5.21 -4.47 -11.24
CA PRO A 147 5.60 -3.14 -10.81
C PRO A 147 7.06 -3.05 -10.34
N HIS A 148 7.71 -1.93 -10.58
CA HIS A 148 9.03 -1.67 -9.99
C HIS A 148 8.98 -1.68 -8.45
N SER A 149 7.85 -1.25 -7.88
CA SER A 149 7.66 -1.17 -6.43
C SER A 149 7.71 -2.53 -5.75
N ILE A 150 7.11 -3.56 -6.33
CA ILE A 150 7.17 -4.92 -5.77
C ILE A 150 8.55 -5.55 -5.98
N LEU A 151 9.20 -5.31 -7.12
CA LEU A 151 10.55 -5.80 -7.37
C LEU A 151 11.55 -5.21 -6.39
N SER A 152 11.53 -3.89 -6.22
CA SER A 152 12.40 -3.17 -5.29
C SER A 152 12.21 -3.65 -3.86
N LEU A 153 10.95 -3.82 -3.45
CA LEU A 153 10.63 -4.31 -2.11
C LEU A 153 11.08 -5.77 -1.90
N SER A 154 10.95 -6.61 -2.93
CA SER A 154 11.40 -8.01 -2.87
C SER A 154 12.92 -8.12 -2.81
N VAL A 155 13.64 -7.34 -3.62
CA VAL A 155 15.12 -7.28 -3.57
C VAL A 155 15.60 -6.76 -2.22
N LEU A 156 14.94 -5.73 -1.69
CA LEU A 156 15.22 -5.19 -0.36
C LEU A 156 15.03 -6.28 0.70
N ALA A 157 13.93 -7.04 0.64
CA ALA A 157 13.66 -8.14 1.56
C ALA A 157 14.71 -9.26 1.47
N LEU A 158 15.15 -9.63 0.26
CA LEU A 158 16.16 -10.67 0.04
C LEU A 158 17.55 -10.25 0.52
N ASN A 159 17.87 -8.96 0.48
CA ASN A 159 19.16 -8.43 0.93
C ASN A 159 19.27 -8.27 2.45
N LEU A 160 18.21 -8.61 3.20
CA LEU A 160 18.27 -8.66 4.66
C LEU A 160 19.06 -9.89 5.10
N SER A 161 20.33 -9.68 5.43
CA SER A 161 21.07 -10.62 6.27
C SER A 161 20.36 -10.79 7.61
N GLU A 162 20.35 -12.01 8.15
CA GLU A 162 19.79 -12.33 9.47
C GLU A 162 20.18 -11.25 10.52
N GLY A 163 19.19 -10.55 11.06
CA GLY A 163 19.38 -9.54 12.11
C GLY A 163 19.43 -8.07 11.67
N LYS A 164 19.36 -7.73 10.38
CA LYS A 164 19.17 -6.33 9.96
C LYS A 164 17.69 -5.96 9.89
N HIS A 165 17.32 -4.86 10.55
CA HIS A 165 15.99 -4.26 10.41
C HIS A 165 15.93 -3.40 9.15
N ILE A 166 14.86 -3.57 8.37
CA ILE A 166 14.55 -2.66 7.28
C ILE A 166 14.20 -1.29 7.86
N ARG A 167 14.78 -0.22 7.29
CA ARG A 167 14.44 1.15 7.66
C ARG A 167 13.18 1.61 6.93
N GLU A 168 12.37 2.45 7.57
CA GLU A 168 11.13 2.97 6.98
C GLU A 168 11.38 3.71 5.66
N GLU A 169 12.48 4.46 5.56
CA GLU A 169 12.90 5.20 4.38
C GLU A 169 13.22 4.30 3.17
N ASP A 170 13.80 3.13 3.39
CA ASP A 170 14.13 2.18 2.34
C ASP A 170 12.84 1.57 1.75
N VAL A 171 11.85 1.28 2.60
CA VAL A 171 10.53 0.81 2.13
C VAL A 171 9.78 1.89 1.39
N LEU A 172 9.81 3.13 1.89
CA LEU A 172 9.20 4.25 1.20
C LEU A 172 9.84 4.40 -0.18
N ALA A 173 11.17 4.43 -0.27
CA ALA A 173 11.89 4.52 -1.54
C ALA A 173 11.56 3.35 -2.48
N ALA A 174 11.56 2.12 -1.97
CA ALA A 174 11.18 0.94 -2.75
C ALA A 174 9.76 1.03 -3.28
N CYS A 175 8.83 1.62 -2.53
CA CYS A 175 7.44 1.82 -2.93
C CYS A 175 7.24 3.06 -3.83
N GLY A 176 8.28 3.87 -4.08
CA GLY A 176 8.18 5.13 -4.84
C GLY A 176 7.67 6.32 -4.00
N PHE A 177 7.93 6.31 -2.69
CA PHE A 177 7.52 7.33 -1.72
C PHE A 177 8.72 8.02 -1.04
N PRO A 178 8.56 9.26 -0.55
CA PRO A 178 7.44 10.14 -0.87
C PRO A 178 7.48 10.46 -2.37
N SER A 179 6.34 10.32 -3.05
CA SER A 179 6.20 10.72 -4.44
C SER A 179 6.59 12.19 -4.54
N GLY A 180 7.77 12.50 -5.10
CA GLY A 180 8.28 13.86 -5.16
C GLY A 180 7.24 14.82 -5.74
N GLN A 181 7.13 16.00 -5.11
CA GLN A 181 6.17 17.09 -5.34
C GLN A 181 4.77 16.93 -4.72
N ARG A 182 4.68 17.24 -3.42
CA ARG A 182 3.45 17.65 -2.74
C ARG A 182 3.06 19.09 -3.10
N THR A 183 3.00 19.43 -4.39
CA THR A 183 2.36 20.67 -4.82
C THR A 183 0.85 20.41 -4.87
N ASP A 184 0.12 21.07 -3.97
CA ASP A 184 -1.31 21.37 -4.09
C ASP A 184 -2.36 20.26 -3.90
N MET A 185 -2.07 19.18 -3.17
CA MET A 185 -3.16 18.33 -2.64
C MET A 185 -3.58 18.77 -1.24
N LYS A 186 -4.60 19.66 -1.22
CA LYS A 186 -5.41 19.98 -0.04
C LYS A 186 -6.12 18.72 0.47
N HIS A 187 -5.41 17.86 1.20
CA HIS A 187 -6.05 16.83 2.00
C HIS A 187 -6.59 17.46 3.29
N VAL A 188 -7.76 18.09 3.17
CA VAL A 188 -8.66 18.27 4.30
C VAL A 188 -9.22 16.88 4.60
N ILE A 189 -8.77 16.26 5.69
CA ILE A 189 -9.40 15.07 6.22
C ILE A 189 -10.81 15.50 6.69
N SER A 190 -11.83 15.14 5.91
CA SER A 190 -13.23 15.25 6.37
C SER A 190 -13.50 14.20 7.46
N PRO A 191 -14.40 14.44 8.44
CA PRO A 191 -14.74 13.45 9.46
C PRO A 191 -15.28 12.15 8.83
N GLU A 192 -14.74 11.01 9.25
CA GLU A 192 -14.99 9.68 8.65
C GLU A 192 -16.48 9.23 8.73
N PRO A 193 -17.11 8.82 7.60
CA PRO A 193 -18.39 8.10 7.62
C PRO A 193 -18.15 6.60 7.40
N TRP A 194 -17.73 5.86 8.43
CA TRP A 194 -17.74 4.38 8.35
C TRP A 194 -17.94 3.72 9.72
N LYS A 195 -19.16 3.82 10.27
CA LYS A 195 -19.72 2.68 11.00
C LYS A 195 -20.48 1.83 9.98
N ILE A 196 -19.87 0.76 9.49
CA ILE A 196 -20.60 -0.35 8.87
C ILE A 196 -20.30 -1.58 9.73
N PRO A 197 -21.31 -2.25 10.31
CA PRO A 197 -21.07 -3.39 11.19
C PRO A 197 -20.51 -4.57 10.39
N LEU A 198 -19.44 -5.17 10.88
CA LEU A 198 -19.10 -6.56 10.55
C LEU A 198 -20.02 -7.48 11.35
N THR A 199 -21.28 -7.65 10.92
CA THR A 199 -22.12 -8.74 11.44
C THR A 199 -22.02 -9.93 10.51
N ARG A 200 -21.18 -10.87 10.91
CA ARG A 200 -21.28 -12.28 10.53
C ARG A 200 -22.34 -12.86 11.47
N ASN A 201 -23.55 -13.14 10.98
CA ASN A 201 -24.46 -14.03 11.69
C ASN A 201 -24.30 -15.42 11.07
N SER A 202 -23.43 -16.20 11.72
CA SER A 202 -23.66 -17.62 11.95
C SER A 202 -24.71 -17.73 13.07
N ASP A 203 -25.75 -18.54 12.83
CA ASP A 203 -26.64 -19.26 13.77
C ASP A 203 -27.75 -19.85 12.87
N GLU A 204 -27.74 -21.14 12.52
CA GLU A 204 -28.33 -22.26 13.27
C GLU A 204 -29.82 -22.05 13.60
N GLY A 205 -30.67 -22.88 12.99
CA GLY A 205 -32.12 -22.91 13.08
C GLY A 205 -32.76 -23.56 11.85
#